data_AF-M0CDU9-F1
#
_entry.id   AF-M0CDU9-F1
#
_cell.length_a   1.000
_cell.length_b   1.000
_cell.length_c   1.000
_cell.angle_alpha   90.00
_cell.angle_beta   90.00
_cell.angle_gamma   90.00
#
_symmetry.space_group_name_H-M   'P 1'
#
loop_
_entity.id
_entity.type
_entity.pdbx_description
1 polymer ?
#
loop_
_entity_poly.entity_id
_entity_poly.type
_entity_poly.pdbx_seq_one_letter_code
_entity_poly.pdbx_strand_id
1 'polypeptide(L)'
;MASLAVADELDGRLLEPALLFAMKLHSGRLADTRDLVVISTRADFDRIERHVHRGDSEELDEQIETVVGRLQAEGFANSFKGVFQQEQLPADAIDDLVSFLADQREQL
;
A
#
# COMPACT_ATOMS: atom_id res chain seq x y z
N MET A 1 28.46 -2.19 27.35
CA MET A 1 27.62 -2.37 26.15
C MET A 1 28.12 -1.40 25.09
N ALA A 2 28.60 -1.89 23.95
CA ALA A 2 29.03 -1.01 22.86
C ALA A 2 27.78 -0.49 22.14
N SER A 3 27.57 0.82 22.17
CA SER A 3 26.56 1.50 21.35
C SER A 3 27.03 1.44 19.90
N LEU A 4 26.27 0.84 19.00
CA LEU A 4 26.49 1.06 17.57
C LEU A 4 26.26 2.54 17.30
N ALA A 5 27.28 3.23 16.79
CA ALA A 5 27.11 4.56 16.23
C ALA A 5 26.21 4.42 15.00
N VAL A 6 24.99 4.94 15.08
CA VAL A 6 24.12 5.08 13.91
C VAL A 6 24.84 6.08 12.99
N ALA A 7 25.19 5.65 11.78
CA ALA A 7 25.76 6.56 10.79
C ALA A 7 24.71 7.63 10.46
N ASP A 8 25.08 8.90 10.57
CA ASP A 8 24.17 10.05 10.46
C ASP A 8 23.53 10.20 9.06
N GLU A 9 24.09 9.56 8.02
CA GLU A 9 23.55 9.53 6.67
C GLU A 9 23.72 8.14 6.05
N LEU A 10 22.59 7.45 5.84
CA LEU A 10 22.52 6.22 5.05
C LEU A 10 22.03 6.59 3.65
N ASP A 11 22.90 6.41 2.66
CA ASP A 11 22.57 6.67 1.27
C ASP A 11 22.01 5.39 0.61
N GLY A 12 20.76 5.47 0.13
CA GLY A 12 20.02 4.31 -0.38
C GLY A 12 19.20 4.67 -1.60
N ARG A 13 19.28 3.85 -2.65
CA ARG A 13 18.40 3.99 -3.83
C ARG A 13 17.01 3.47 -3.47
N LEU A 14 16.05 4.38 -3.33
CA LEU A 14 14.65 4.03 -3.12
C LEU A 14 13.94 3.89 -4.48
N LEU A 15 13.06 2.90 -4.57
CA LEU A 15 12.14 2.77 -5.70
C LEU A 15 11.18 3.97 -5.71
N GLU A 16 10.73 4.37 -6.90
CA GLU A 16 9.65 5.34 -7.02
C GLU A 16 8.40 4.81 -6.28
N PRO A 17 7.69 5.65 -5.51
CA PRO A 17 6.52 5.23 -4.73
C PRO A 17 5.45 4.50 -5.55
N ALA A 18 5.20 4.92 -6.79
CA ALA A 18 4.22 4.30 -7.67
C ALA A 18 4.58 2.85 -8.05
N LEU A 19 5.86 2.60 -8.36
CA LEU A 19 6.35 1.25 -8.64
C LEU A 19 6.34 0.38 -7.37
N LEU A 20 6.74 0.94 -6.23
CA LEU A 20 6.70 0.23 -4.95
C LEU A 20 5.28 -0.20 -4.58
N PHE A 21 4.29 0.66 -4.82
CA PHE A 21 2.87 0.35 -4.63
C PHE A 21 2.47 -0.89 -5.45
N ALA A 22 2.70 -0.85 -6.77
CA ALA A 22 2.34 -1.94 -7.66
C ALA A 22 3.03 -3.24 -7.26
N MET A 23 4.32 -3.20 -6.93
CA MET A 23 5.06 -4.38 -6.46
C MET A 23 4.48 -4.96 -5.16
N LYS A 24 4.06 -4.11 -4.22
CA LYS A 24 3.44 -4.57 -2.96
C LYS A 24 2.08 -5.21 -3.20
N LEU A 25 1.24 -4.58 -4.05
CA LEU A 25 -0.05 -5.13 -4.43
C LEU A 25 0.11 -6.53 -5.04
N HIS A 26 1.01 -6.67 -6.01
CA HIS A 26 1.32 -7.96 -6.67
C HIS A 26 1.97 -9.00 -5.76
N SER A 27 2.61 -8.59 -4.66
CA SER A 27 3.27 -9.55 -3.77
C SER A 27 2.30 -10.46 -3.01
N GLY A 28 1.02 -10.08 -2.95
CA GLY A 28 -0.04 -10.76 -2.21
C GLY A 28 0.20 -10.91 -0.71
N ARG A 29 1.14 -10.14 -0.16
CA ARG A 29 1.47 -10.22 1.27
C ARG A 29 0.43 -9.48 2.08
N LEU A 30 -0.23 -10.25 2.93
CA LEU A 30 -1.25 -9.79 3.87
C LEU A 30 -0.79 -8.64 4.80
N ALA A 31 0.51 -8.48 5.05
CA ALA A 31 1.03 -7.38 5.85
C ALA A 31 1.04 -6.03 5.11
N ASP A 32 0.95 -6.05 3.78
CA ASP A 32 1.18 -4.88 2.92
C ASP A 32 -0.04 -3.99 2.73
N THR A 33 -1.26 -4.41 3.11
CA THR A 33 -2.47 -3.57 2.96
C THR A 33 -2.35 -2.22 3.66
N ARG A 34 -1.73 -2.17 4.84
CA ARG A 34 -1.50 -0.90 5.54
C ARG A 34 -0.40 -0.06 4.88
N ASP A 35 0.61 -0.71 4.32
CA ASP A 35 1.67 -0.02 3.58
C ASP A 35 1.12 0.61 2.30
N LEU A 36 0.17 -0.05 1.62
CA LEU A 36 -0.50 0.52 0.45
C LEU A 36 -1.22 1.83 0.78
N VAL A 37 -1.87 1.93 1.95
CA VAL A 37 -2.46 3.19 2.44
C VAL A 37 -1.39 4.26 2.66
N VAL A 38 -0.27 3.91 3.28
CA VAL A 38 0.81 4.89 3.50
C VAL A 38 1.45 5.33 2.19
N ILE A 39 1.63 4.41 1.24
CA ILE A 39 2.21 4.71 -0.06
C ILE A 39 1.23 5.55 -0.89
N SER A 40 -0.08 5.27 -0.86
CA SER A 40 -1.09 6.05 -1.59
C SER A 40 -1.14 7.51 -1.11
N THR A 41 -0.86 7.79 0.16
CA THR A 41 -0.75 9.18 0.66
C THR A 41 0.44 9.97 0.08
N ARG A 42 1.39 9.28 -0.57
CA ARG A 42 2.63 9.87 -1.11
C ARG A 42 2.78 9.68 -2.62
N ALA A 43 1.98 8.81 -3.22
CA ALA A 43 2.08 8.42 -4.60
C ALA A 43 0.88 8.97 -5.38
N ASP A 44 1.15 9.35 -6.61
CA ASP A 44 0.14 9.80 -7.56
C ASP A 44 -0.54 8.57 -8.19
N PHE A 45 -1.87 8.47 -8.11
CA PHE A 45 -2.61 7.35 -8.67
C PHE A 45 -2.44 7.24 -10.18
N ASP A 46 -2.34 8.36 -10.91
CA ASP A 46 -2.08 8.36 -12.36
C ASP A 46 -0.71 7.75 -12.69
N ARG A 47 0.23 7.80 -11.73
CA ARG A 47 1.52 7.13 -11.87
C ARG A 47 1.40 5.66 -11.48
N ILE A 48 0.71 5.33 -10.40
CA ILE A 48 0.50 3.94 -9.96
C ILE A 48 -0.14 3.11 -11.07
N GLU A 49 -1.19 3.63 -11.71
CA GLU A 49 -1.93 2.96 -12.78
C GLU A 49 -1.03 2.44 -13.91
N ARG A 50 0.04 3.18 -14.24
CA ARG A 50 1.02 2.77 -15.26
C ARG A 50 1.73 1.47 -14.91
N HIS A 51 1.78 1.07 -13.64
CA HIS A 51 2.49 -0.10 -13.15
C HIS A 51 1.57 -1.23 -12.69
N VAL A 52 0.34 -0.94 -12.27
CA VAL A 52 -0.57 -1.92 -11.65
C VAL A 52 -0.87 -3.08 -12.59
N HIS A 53 -1.15 -2.84 -13.87
CA HIS A 53 -1.49 -3.90 -14.83
C HIS A 53 -0.30 -4.70 -15.37
N ARG A 54 0.91 -4.52 -14.81
CA ARG A 54 2.11 -5.27 -15.23
C ARG A 54 2.23 -6.56 -14.46
N GLY A 55 1.57 -7.61 -14.92
CA GLY A 55 1.63 -8.93 -14.29
C GLY A 55 0.54 -9.85 -14.81
N ASP A 56 0.20 -10.84 -14.00
CA ASP A 56 -0.97 -11.68 -14.23
C ASP A 56 -2.23 -10.93 -13.78
N SER A 57 -3.22 -10.84 -14.68
CA SER A 57 -4.46 -10.10 -14.43
C SER A 57 -5.42 -10.84 -13.49
N GLU A 58 -5.44 -12.17 -13.52
CA GLU A 58 -6.27 -12.98 -12.62
C GLU A 58 -5.73 -12.89 -11.20
N GLU A 59 -4.40 -13.03 -11.03
CA GLU A 59 -3.78 -12.82 -9.72
C GLU A 59 -4.01 -11.38 -9.20
N LEU A 60 -3.92 -10.38 -10.08
CA LEU A 60 -4.20 -9.00 -9.71
C LEU A 60 -5.63 -8.80 -9.22
N ASP A 61 -6.63 -9.38 -9.90
CA ASP A 61 -8.03 -9.32 -9.47
C ASP A 61 -8.20 -9.84 -8.03
N GLU A 62 -7.64 -11.03 -7.76
CA GLU A 62 -7.69 -11.67 -6.44
C GLU A 62 -6.97 -10.83 -5.37
N GLN A 63 -5.83 -10.23 -5.71
CA GLN A 63 -5.11 -9.35 -4.78
C GLN A 63 -5.88 -8.08 -4.47
N ILE A 64 -6.50 -7.46 -5.48
CA ILE A 64 -7.30 -6.26 -5.26
C ILE A 64 -8.50 -6.59 -4.39
N GLU A 65 -9.23 -7.66 -4.68
CA GLU A 65 -10.38 -8.10 -3.88
C GLU A 65 -9.96 -8.34 -2.42
N THR A 66 -8.84 -9.04 -2.21
CA THR A 66 -8.29 -9.29 -0.87
C THR A 66 -7.97 -7.99 -0.14
N VAL A 67 -7.30 -7.04 -0.80
CA VAL A 67 -6.93 -5.75 -0.21
C VAL A 67 -8.17 -4.93 0.15
N VAL A 68 -9.15 -4.80 -0.74
CA VAL A 68 -10.40 -4.07 -0.49
C VAL A 68 -11.17 -4.66 0.68
N GLY A 69 -11.35 -5.99 0.70
CA GLY A 69 -12.05 -6.66 1.81
C GLY A 69 -11.37 -6.45 3.17
N ARG A 70 -10.05 -6.27 3.19
CA ARG A 70 -9.30 -5.96 4.42
C ARG A 70 -9.42 -4.52 4.85
N LEU A 71 -9.37 -3.57 3.92
CA LEU A 71 -9.54 -2.15 4.21
C LEU A 71 -10.91 -1.89 4.86
N GLN A 72 -11.92 -2.67 4.47
CA GLN A 72 -13.29 -2.60 4.98
C GLN A 72 -13.54 -3.42 6.26
N ALA A 73 -12.58 -4.23 6.71
CA ALA A 73 -12.75 -5.06 7.89
C ALA A 73 -12.76 -4.23 9.18
N GLU A 74 -13.65 -4.54 10.12
CA GLU A 74 -13.80 -3.83 11.40
C GLU A 74 -12.48 -3.72 12.20
N GLY A 75 -11.59 -4.71 12.07
CA GLY A 75 -10.30 -4.75 12.75
C GLY A 75 -9.19 -3.92 12.11
N PHE A 76 -9.38 -3.43 10.88
CA PHE A 76 -8.32 -2.74 10.12
C PHE A 76 -7.84 -1.49 10.83
N ALA A 77 -8.77 -0.66 11.31
CA ALA A 77 -8.44 0.62 11.93
C ALA A 77 -7.53 0.45 13.15
N ASN A 78 -7.84 -0.51 14.03
CA ASN A 78 -7.03 -0.81 15.20
C ASN A 78 -5.66 -1.38 14.81
N SER A 79 -5.61 -2.25 13.79
CA SER A 79 -4.36 -2.79 13.27
C SER A 79 -3.45 -1.71 12.69
N PHE A 80 -4.01 -0.78 11.92
CA PHE A 80 -3.28 0.34 11.32
C PHE A 80 -2.68 1.25 12.39
N LYS A 81 -3.51 1.71 13.33
CA LYS A 81 -3.09 2.57 14.45
C LYS A 81 -1.99 1.93 15.28
N GLY A 82 -2.09 0.62 15.56
CA GLY A 82 -1.08 -0.11 16.32
C GLY A 82 0.29 -0.19 15.62
N VAL A 83 0.30 -0.38 14.29
CA VAL A 83 1.56 -0.49 13.52
C VAL A 83 2.24 0.86 13.34
N PHE A 84 1.47 1.90 13.00
CA PHE A 84 2.03 3.23 12.72
C PHE A 84 2.07 4.16 13.93
N GLN A 85 1.60 3.70 15.10
CA GLN A 85 1.51 4.48 16.34
C GLN A 85 0.78 5.81 16.13
N GLN A 86 -0.30 5.79 15.33
CA GLN A 86 -1.13 6.95 15.01
C GLN A 86 -2.45 6.90 15.79
N GLU A 87 -2.91 8.06 16.26
CA GLU A 87 -4.19 8.17 16.98
C GLU A 87 -5.40 8.09 16.04
N GLN A 88 -5.21 8.57 14.80
CA GLN A 88 -6.27 8.74 13.80
C GLN A 88 -5.97 7.91 12.55
N LEU A 89 -7.06 7.50 11.89
CA LEU A 89 -7.00 6.78 10.62
C LEU A 89 -7.04 7.80 9.48
N PRO A 90 -6.24 7.66 8.41
CA PRO A 90 -6.38 8.49 7.22
C PRO A 90 -7.58 8.02 6.39
N ALA A 91 -8.79 8.30 6.86
CA ALA A 91 -10.03 7.80 6.26
C ALA A 91 -10.16 8.17 4.78
N ASP A 92 -9.92 9.44 4.43
CA ASP A 92 -9.98 9.90 3.04
C ASP A 92 -9.02 9.11 2.14
N ALA A 93 -7.79 8.86 2.58
CA ALA A 93 -6.81 8.09 1.80
C ALA A 93 -7.19 6.61 1.65
N ILE A 94 -7.98 6.06 2.58
CA ILE A 94 -8.50 4.70 2.49
C ILE A 94 -9.65 4.67 1.47
N ASP A 95 -10.56 5.63 1.54
CA ASP A 95 -11.70 5.73 0.60
C ASP A 95 -11.20 5.97 -0.84
N ASP A 96 -10.21 6.85 -1.01
CA ASP A 96 -9.55 7.09 -2.29
C ASP A 96 -8.86 5.82 -2.80
N LEU A 97 -8.17 5.08 -1.92
CA LEU A 97 -7.51 3.82 -2.29
C LEU A 97 -8.53 2.75 -2.69
N VAL A 98 -9.64 2.61 -1.96
CA VAL A 98 -10.70 1.66 -2.29
C VAL A 98 -11.31 2.00 -3.65
N SER A 99 -11.57 3.28 -3.91
CA SER A 99 -12.13 3.74 -5.18
C SER A 99 -11.17 3.47 -6.33
N PHE A 100 -9.91 3.85 -6.18
CA PHE A 100 -8.85 3.57 -7.15
C PHE A 100 -8.75 2.07 -7.47
N LEU A 101 -8.72 1.22 -6.44
CA LEU A 101 -8.62 -0.23 -6.61
C LEU A 101 -9.86 -0.83 -7.31
N ALA A 102 -11.06 -0.33 -7.01
CA ALA A 102 -12.27 -0.73 -7.72
C ALA A 102 -12.19 -0.37 -9.21
N ASP A 103 -11.77 0.86 -9.54
CA ASP A 103 -11.57 1.30 -10.92
C ASP A 103 -10.55 0.44 -11.67
N GLN A 104 -9.49 -0.02 -11.00
CA GLN A 104 -8.50 -0.91 -11.63
C GLN A 104 -9.09 -2.29 -11.95
N ARG A 105 -9.99 -2.84 -11.11
CA ARG A 105 -10.66 -4.12 -11.39
C ARG A 105 -11.61 -4.03 -12.58
N GLU A 106 -12.28 -2.89 -12.77
CA GLU A 106 -13.16 -2.67 -13.92
C GLU A 106 -12.41 -2.64 -15.26
N GLN A 107 -11.09 -2.45 -15.22
CA GLN A 107 -10.22 -2.38 -16.40
C GLN A 107 -9.47 -3.69 -16.71
N LEU A 108 -9.70 -4.77 -15.94
CA LEU A 108 -9.08 -6.09 -16.15
C LEU A 108 -9.68 -6.86 -17.34
#